data_AF-A0A0N1CBQ0-F1
#
_entry.id   AF-A0A0N1CBQ0-F1
#
_cell.length_a   1.000
_cell.length_b   1.000
_cell.length_c   1.000
_cell.angle_alpha   90.00
_cell.angle_beta   90.00
_cell.angle_gamma   90.00
#
_symmetry.space_group_name_H-M   'P 1'
#
loop_
_entity.id
_entity.type
_entity.pdbx_description
1 polymer ?
#
loop_
_entity_poly.entity_id
_entity_poly.type
_entity_poly.pdbx_seq_one_letter_code
_entity_poly.pdbx_strand_id
1 'polypeptide(L)' 'MPRQGSRGSVHRDGGPVEAAGYVADVIGDLIQIAHVHRLEMLCYLLDMARMEAMELGRPHRRHRSGRD' A
#
# COMPACT_ATOMS: atom_id res chain seq x y z
N MET A 1 -31.73 -30.91 -7.05
CA MET A 1 -31.65 -29.47 -7.41
C MET A 1 -30.54 -28.82 -6.59
N PRO A 2 -29.32 -28.59 -7.12
CA PRO A 2 -28.26 -27.92 -6.39
C PRO A 2 -28.45 -26.40 -6.52
N ARG A 3 -28.63 -25.69 -5.40
CA ARG A 3 -28.50 -24.23 -5.38
C ARG A 3 -27.01 -23.89 -5.33
N GLN A 4 -26.44 -23.64 -6.50
CA GLN A 4 -25.15 -22.95 -6.61
C GLN A 4 -25.35 -21.56 -6.01
N GLY A 5 -24.91 -21.38 -4.77
CA GLY A 5 -24.65 -20.07 -4.22
C GLY A 5 -23.68 -19.38 -5.16
N SER A 6 -24.16 -18.30 -5.77
CA SER A 6 -23.34 -17.36 -6.53
C SER A 6 -22.08 -17.12 -5.72
N ARG A 7 -20.94 -17.63 -6.20
CA ARG A 7 -19.63 -17.26 -5.67
C ARG A 7 -19.55 -15.77 -5.92
N GLY A 8 -19.86 -14.99 -4.88
CA GLY A 8 -19.66 -13.55 -4.88
C GLY A 8 -18.27 -13.34 -5.46
N SER A 9 -18.23 -12.59 -6.55
CA SER A 9 -16.98 -12.18 -7.18
C SER A 9 -16.07 -11.74 -6.06
N VAL A 10 -14.88 -12.33 -5.99
CA VAL A 10 -13.86 -11.95 -5.03
C VAL A 10 -13.39 -10.57 -5.49
N HIS A 11 -14.18 -9.52 -5.21
CA HIS A 11 -13.71 -8.16 -5.24
C HIS A 11 -12.58 -8.16 -4.23
N ARG A 12 -11.33 -8.22 -4.73
CA ARG A 12 -10.21 -7.72 -3.96
C ARG A 12 -10.54 -6.25 -3.77
N ASP A 13 -11.12 -5.92 -2.63
CA ASP A 13 -11.42 -4.53 -2.26
C ASP A 13 -10.14 -3.68 -2.10
N GLY A 14 -8.97 -4.18 -2.51
CA GLY A 14 -7.72 -3.44 -2.43
C GLY A 14 -7.42 -3.05 -0.99
N GLY A 15 -7.32 -4.04 -0.10
CA GLY A 15 -7.16 -3.78 1.34
C GLY A 15 -6.00 -2.82 1.63
N PRO A 16 -5.94 -2.20 2.82
CA PRO A 16 -4.99 -1.12 3.13
C PRO A 16 -3.52 -1.42 2.77
N VAL A 17 -3.13 -2.70 2.85
CA VAL A 17 -1.80 -3.19 2.43
C VAL A 17 -1.58 -3.09 0.92
N GLU A 18 -2.57 -3.48 0.11
CA GLU A 18 -2.52 -3.40 -1.35
C GLU A 18 -2.55 -1.93 -1.82
N ALA A 19 -3.38 -1.09 -1.18
CA ALA A 19 -3.41 0.34 -1.43
C ALA A 19 -2.08 1.02 -1.09
N ALA A 20 -1.48 0.68 0.06
CA ALA A 20 -0.18 1.18 0.47
C ALA A 20 0.94 0.76 -0.51
N GLY A 21 0.91 -0.49 -0.99
CA GLY A 21 1.84 -0.97 -2.02
C GLY A 21 1.72 -0.18 -3.33
N TYR A 22 0.50 -0.01 -3.83
CA TYR A 22 0.26 0.78 -5.04
C TYR A 22 0.78 2.23 -4.91
N VAL A 23 0.51 2.87 -3.77
CA VAL A 23 1.01 4.24 -3.52
C VAL A 23 2.55 4.26 -3.49
N ALA A 24 3.19 3.28 -2.83
CA ALA A 24 4.65 3.18 -2.79
C ALA A 24 5.28 2.97 -4.18
N ASP A 25 4.59 2.26 -5.08
CA ASP A 25 5.02 2.05 -6.46
C ASP A 25 4.90 3.34 -7.27
N VAL A 26 3.75 4.02 -7.23
CA VAL A 26 3.55 5.30 -7.92
C VAL A 26 4.55 6.36 -7.46
N ILE A 27 4.84 6.43 -6.17
CA ILE A 27 5.86 7.35 -5.64
C ILE A 27 7.26 6.99 -6.19
N GLY A 28 7.56 5.70 -6.36
CA GLY A 28 8.79 5.24 -7.00
C GLY A 28 8.97 5.80 -8.42
N ASP A 29 7.91 5.77 -9.23
CA ASP A 29 7.93 6.34 -10.59
C ASP A 29 8.16 7.85 -10.55
N LEU A 30 7.54 8.56 -9.61
CA LEU A 30 7.72 10.01 -9.44
C LEU A 30 9.14 10.38 -9.00
N ILE A 31 9.78 9.59 -8.15
CA ILE A 31 11.19 9.77 -7.75
C ILE A 31 12.08 9.71 -8.99
N GLN A 32 11.87 8.74 -9.87
CA GLN A 32 12.64 8.61 -11.11
C GLN A 32 12.48 9.85 -12.01
N ILE A 33 11.26 10.36 -12.16
CA ILE A 33 10.98 11.59 -12.92
C ILE A 33 11.68 12.80 -12.25
N ALA A 34 11.56 12.94 -10.94
CA ALA A 34 12.16 14.04 -10.19
C ALA A 34 13.70 14.06 -10.29
N HIS A 35 14.34 12.89 -10.29
CA HIS A 35 15.79 12.76 -10.51
C HIS A 35 16.22 13.22 -11.90
N VAL A 36 15.47 12.87 -12.96
CA VAL A 36 15.76 13.32 -14.33
C VAL A 36 15.74 14.85 -14.42
N HIS A 37 14.86 15.50 -13.68
CA HIS A 37 14.74 16.97 -13.62
C HIS A 37 15.60 17.63 -12.53
N ARG A 38 16.42 16.87 -11.79
CA ARG A 38 17.30 17.37 -10.71
C ARG A 38 16.55 18.14 -9.62
N LEU A 39 15.34 17.69 -9.27
CA LEU A 39 14.52 18.31 -8.24
C LEU A 39 14.83 17.71 -6.87
N GLU A 40 16.01 17.99 -6.33
CA GLU A 40 16.56 17.31 -5.13
C GLU A 40 15.63 17.32 -3.91
N MET A 41 15.03 18.48 -3.60
CA MET A 41 14.08 18.60 -2.49
C MET A 41 12.81 17.78 -2.72
N LEU A 42 12.36 17.67 -3.98
CA LEU A 42 11.20 16.85 -4.32
C LEU A 42 11.54 15.36 -4.21
N CYS A 43 12.71 14.93 -4.67
CA CYS A 43 13.18 13.55 -4.47
C CYS A 43 13.17 13.18 -2.99
N TYR A 44 13.74 14.04 -2.14
CA TYR A 44 13.76 13.82 -0.68
C TYR A 44 12.34 13.63 -0.09
N LEU A 45 11.40 14.50 -0.46
CA LEU A 45 10.02 14.40 0.03
C LEU A 45 9.31 13.14 -0.45
N LEU A 46 9.56 12.73 -1.70
CA LEU A 46 8.98 11.52 -2.27
C LEU A 46 9.59 10.25 -1.64
N ASP A 47 10.89 10.23 -1.36
CA ASP A 47 11.53 9.13 -0.63
C ASP A 47 10.92 8.94 0.76
N MET A 48 10.69 10.04 1.48
CA MET A 48 10.00 10.03 2.77
C MET A 48 8.58 9.47 2.64
N ALA A 49 7.79 9.97 1.68
CA ALA A 49 6.42 9.51 1.45
C ALA A 49 6.36 8.02 1.07
N ARG A 50 7.34 7.53 0.30
CA ARG A 50 7.45 6.11 -0.08
C ARG A 50 7.71 5.23 1.14
N MET A 51 8.61 5.66 2.04
CA MET A 51 8.90 4.95 3.28
C MET A 51 7.66 4.87 4.19
N GLU A 52 6.91 5.97 4.33
CA GLU A 52 5.68 6.00 5.12
C GLU A 52 4.59 5.08 4.54
N ALA A 53 4.40 5.09 3.21
CA ALA A 53 3.47 4.19 2.55
C ALA A 53 3.80 2.72 2.85
N MET A 54 5.08 2.34 2.76
CA MET A 54 5.51 0.97 3.09
C MET A 54 5.27 0.60 4.55
N GLU A 55 5.45 1.53 5.49
CA GLU A 55 5.22 1.28 6.92
C GLU A 55 3.72 1.14 7.24
N LEU A 56 2.86 1.95 6.62
CA LEU A 56 1.40 1.83 6.74
C LEU A 56 0.87 0.50 6.17
N GLY A 57 1.54 -0.03 5.13
CA GLY A 57 1.25 -1.34 4.56
C GLY A 57 1.68 -2.51 5.44
N ARG A 58 2.45 -2.29 6.52
CA ARG A 58 2.84 -3.39 7.40
C ARG A 58 1.64 -3.86 8.22
N PRO A 59 1.34 -5.18 8.18
CA PRO A 59 0.29 -5.73 9.01
C PRO A 59 0.70 -5.55 10.47
N HIS A 60 0.04 -4.62 11.16
CA HIS A 60 0.13 -4.52 12.60
C HIS A 60 -0.42 -5.83 13.15
N ARG A 61 0.47 -6.72 13.62
CA ARG A 61 0.08 -7.84 14.46
C ARG A 61 -0.59 -7.22 15.68
N ARG A 62 -1.92 -7.10 15.62
CA ARG A 62 -2.74 -6.77 16.78
C ARG A 62 -2.32 -7.75 17.85
N HIS A 63 -1.59 -7.27 18.85
CA HIS A 63 -1.28 -8.03 20.04
C HIS A 63 -2.63 -8.32 20.67
N ARG A 64 -3.20 -9.49 20.33
CA ARG A 64 -4.42 -10.01 20.92
C ARG A 64 -4.01 -10.39 22.34
N SER A 65 -3.98 -9.40 23.22
CA SER A 65 -3.91 -9.64 24.66
C SER A 65 -5.13 -10.50 25.00
N GLY A 66 -4.89 -11.72 25.46
CA GLY A 66 -5.90 -12.52 26.18
C GLY A 66 -6.55 -11.63 27.24
N ARG A 67 -7.87 -11.65 27.41
CA ARG A 67 -8.58 -12.70 28.16
C ARG A 67 -7.72 -13.20 29.31
N ASP A 68 -7.87 -12.51 30.44
CA ASP A 68 -7.98 -13.08 31.80
C ASP A 68 -9.02 -12.25 32.55
#